data_AF-C3KFN1-F1
#
_entry.id   AF-C3KFN1-F1
#
_cell.length_a   1.000
_cell.length_b   1.000
_cell.length_c   1.000
_cell.angle_alpha   90.00
_cell.angle_beta   90.00
_cell.angle_gamma   90.00
#
_symmetry.space_group_name_H-M   'P 1'
#
loop_
_entity.id
_entity.type
_entity.pdbx_description
1 polymer ?
#
loop_
_entity_poly.entity_id
_entity_poly.type
_entity_poly.pdbx_seq_one_letter_code
_entity_poly.pdbx_strand_id
1 'polypeptide(L)'
;MAAETLYREGRLSVSAIGEKLHISKSTLYSYLRHRGVEIGTYQKSALARGQKRNIASPAESTVERVATVTLRLAVVNNSKFMRGRKRATENIERYCLEPYGMKRSETGHYELTIPYRSDEALDKTLHDLLTEISQEADMRSCFIEAEAWEEGTERRW
;
A
#
# COMPACT_ATOMS: atom_id res chain seq x y z
N MET A 1 -5.67 -20.97 10.98
CA MET A 1 -5.43 -21.59 9.65
C MET A 1 -4.06 -21.17 9.16
N ALA A 2 -3.32 -22.04 8.46
CA ALA A 2 -1.91 -21.83 8.14
C ALA A 2 -1.59 -20.53 7.38
N ALA A 3 -2.43 -20.11 6.42
CA ALA A 3 -2.21 -18.90 5.63
C ALA A 3 -2.24 -17.60 6.45
N GLU A 4 -3.23 -17.44 7.32
CA GLU A 4 -3.38 -16.28 8.19
C GLU A 4 -2.21 -16.18 9.18
N THR A 5 -1.84 -17.30 9.80
CA THR A 5 -0.72 -17.36 10.75
C THR A 5 0.61 -17.01 10.07
N LEU A 6 0.90 -17.60 8.90
CA LEU A 6 2.14 -17.32 8.16
C LEU A 6 2.22 -15.87 7.67
N TYR A 7 1.08 -15.28 7.29
CA TYR A 7 1.02 -13.86 6.91
C TYR A 7 1.28 -12.94 8.10
N ARG A 8 0.62 -13.18 9.25
CA ARG A 8 0.81 -12.39 10.48
C ARG A 8 2.18 -12.57 11.12
N GLU A 9 2.83 -13.71 10.93
CA GLU A 9 4.20 -13.94 11.40
C GLU A 9 5.21 -13.01 10.71
N GLY A 10 4.93 -12.55 9.49
CA GLY A 10 5.81 -11.64 8.73
C GLY A 10 7.18 -12.22 8.33
N ARG A 11 7.48 -13.47 8.70
CA ARG A 11 8.80 -14.11 8.49
C ARG A 11 9.03 -14.54 7.05
N LEU A 12 7.95 -14.75 6.29
CA LEU A 12 7.97 -15.22 4.92
C LEU A 12 7.40 -14.14 4.00
N SER A 13 8.01 -13.99 2.83
CA SER A 13 7.41 -13.17 1.77
C SER A 13 6.11 -13.82 1.29
N VAL A 14 5.22 -13.00 0.72
CA VAL A 14 3.95 -13.48 0.15
C VAL A 14 4.17 -14.58 -0.89
N SER A 15 5.25 -14.49 -1.67
CA SER A 15 5.65 -15.54 -2.63
C SER A 15 5.98 -16.85 -1.91
N ALA A 16 6.81 -16.78 -0.86
CA ALA A 16 7.21 -17.95 -0.08
C ALA A 16 6.02 -18.59 0.67
N ILE A 17 5.04 -17.79 1.11
CA ILE A 17 3.78 -18.30 1.68
C ILE A 17 2.96 -19.04 0.60
N GLY A 18 2.85 -18.45 -0.61
CA GLY A 18 2.17 -19.09 -1.74
C GLY A 18 2.79 -20.42 -2.13
N GLU A 19 4.12 -20.47 -2.22
CA GLU A 19 4.87 -21.71 -2.48
C GLU A 19 4.65 -22.76 -1.40
N LYS A 20 4.77 -22.38 -0.12
CA LYS A 20 4.59 -23.29 1.02
C LYS A 20 3.17 -23.87 1.12
N LEU A 21 2.17 -23.11 0.69
CA LEU A 21 0.77 -23.53 0.71
C LEU A 21 0.28 -24.09 -0.63
N HIS A 22 1.15 -24.15 -1.65
CA HIS A 22 0.80 -24.54 -3.01
C HIS A 22 -0.40 -23.75 -3.59
N ILE A 23 -0.47 -22.46 -3.31
CA ILE A 23 -1.50 -21.55 -3.83
C ILE A 23 -0.88 -20.35 -4.52
N SER A 24 -1.60 -19.78 -5.50
CA SER A 24 -1.15 -18.54 -6.13
C SER A 24 -1.20 -17.36 -5.15
N LYS A 25 -0.36 -16.36 -5.39
CA LYS A 25 -0.37 -15.06 -4.69
C LYS A 25 -1.78 -14.46 -4.65
N SER A 26 -2.50 -14.48 -5.78
CA SER A 26 -3.89 -14.01 -5.89
C SER A 26 -4.88 -14.79 -5.02
N THR A 27 -4.69 -16.10 -4.88
CA THR A 27 -5.53 -16.96 -4.02
C THR A 27 -5.26 -16.67 -2.54
N LEU A 28 -3.99 -16.51 -2.17
CA LEU A 28 -3.60 -16.12 -0.81
C LEU A 28 -4.24 -14.79 -0.41
N TYR A 29 -4.12 -13.74 -1.22
CA TYR A 29 -4.74 -12.45 -0.92
C TYR A 29 -6.28 -12.51 -0.89
N SER A 30 -6.90 -13.22 -1.83
CA SER A 30 -8.37 -13.40 -1.80
C SER A 30 -8.83 -14.09 -0.52
N TYR A 31 -8.08 -15.09 -0.05
CA TYR A 31 -8.36 -15.78 1.20
C TYR A 31 -8.20 -14.87 2.42
N LEU A 32 -7.10 -14.10 2.49
CA LEU A 32 -6.85 -13.16 3.59
C LEU A 32 -7.95 -12.08 3.67
N ARG A 33 -8.44 -11.59 2.53
CA ARG A 33 -9.56 -10.62 2.44
C ARG A 33 -10.86 -11.20 2.94
N HIS A 34 -11.18 -12.41 2.49
CA HIS A 34 -12.38 -13.12 2.94
C HIS A 34 -12.35 -13.38 4.46
N ARG A 35 -11.16 -13.53 5.03
CA ARG A 35 -10.95 -13.72 6.47
C ARG A 35 -10.89 -12.41 7.27
N GLY A 36 -10.96 -11.25 6.61
CA GLY A 36 -10.85 -9.94 7.26
C GLY A 36 -9.47 -9.68 7.87
N VAL A 37 -8.43 -10.35 7.37
CA VAL A 37 -7.05 -10.04 7.78
C VAL A 37 -6.67 -8.71 7.16
N GLU A 38 -6.17 -7.77 7.97
CA GLU A 38 -5.62 -6.51 7.47
C GLU A 38 -4.41 -6.82 6.58
N ILE A 39 -4.58 -6.61 5.27
CA ILE A 39 -3.53 -6.78 4.25
C ILE A 39 -2.78 -5.45 4.02
N GLY A 40 -3.13 -4.43 4.81
CA GLY A 40 -2.49 -3.12 4.78
C GLY A 40 -1.14 -3.17 5.48
N THR A 41 -0.15 -2.56 4.83
CA THR A 41 1.28 -2.59 5.11
C THR A 41 1.94 -3.94 4.83
N TYR A 42 2.62 -4.01 3.68
CA TYR A 42 3.79 -4.86 3.56
C TYR A 42 4.77 -4.42 4.66
N GLN A 43 4.71 -5.05 5.83
CA GLN A 43 5.78 -4.94 6.79
C GLN A 43 6.99 -5.55 6.11
N LYS A 44 7.83 -4.70 5.52
CA LYS A 44 9.20 -4.99 5.13
C LYS A 44 9.97 -5.27 6.42
N SER A 45 9.68 -6.40 7.06
CA SER A 45 10.35 -6.80 8.27
C SER A 45 11.78 -7.17 7.91
N ALA A 46 12.69 -6.32 8.35
CA ALA A 46 13.96 -6.74 8.93
C ALA A 46 15.04 -7.32 8.01
N LEU A 47 15.14 -6.87 6.74
CA LEU A 47 16.35 -7.05 5.93
C LEU A 47 17.26 -5.80 5.83
N ALA A 48 16.92 -4.70 6.51
CA ALA A 48 17.84 -3.58 6.74
C ALA A 48 18.25 -3.52 8.22
N ARG A 49 18.85 -4.61 8.74
CA ARG A 49 19.66 -4.51 9.97
C ARG A 49 21.01 -3.94 9.57
N GLY A 50 21.17 -2.62 9.74
CA GLY A 50 22.46 -1.95 9.58
C GLY A 50 22.38 -0.44 9.77
N GLN A 51 22.41 0.00 11.04
CA GLN A 51 22.75 1.36 11.54
C GLN A 51 21.77 2.50 11.16
N LYS A 52 21.20 3.27 12.10
CA LYS A 52 21.70 3.76 13.38
C LYS A 52 20.57 3.79 14.43
N ARG A 53 20.78 3.13 15.57
CA ARG A 53 20.14 3.52 16.83
C ARG A 53 20.92 4.71 17.37
N ASN A 54 20.38 5.91 17.22
CA ASN A 54 20.72 7.01 18.12
C ASN A 54 19.55 7.19 19.09
N ILE A 55 19.83 6.90 20.35
CA ILE A 55 18.96 7.18 21.49
C ILE A 55 19.36 8.56 22.00
N ALA A 56 18.46 9.52 21.82
CA ALA A 56 18.34 10.76 22.59
C ALA A 56 16.87 11.18 22.42
N SER A 57 16.00 10.73 23.31
CA SER A 57 15.56 11.43 24.53
C SER A 57 14.18 12.08 24.32
N PRO A 58 13.40 12.26 25.40
CA PRO A 58 11.94 12.21 25.39
C PRO A 58 11.28 13.58 25.21
N ALA A 59 10.03 13.52 24.74
CA ALA A 59 9.03 14.59 24.65
C ALA A 59 9.26 15.62 23.53
N GLU A 60 8.58 15.45 22.39
CA GLU A 60 8.24 16.57 21.50
C GLU A 60 7.05 16.22 20.58
N SER A 61 5.93 16.92 20.84
CA SER A 61 4.75 17.13 19.99
C SER A 61 4.04 15.93 19.35
N THR A 62 3.06 15.39 20.07
CA THR A 62 1.97 14.53 19.57
C THR A 62 0.96 15.31 18.70
N VAL A 63 1.43 16.13 17.77
CA VAL A 63 0.54 16.82 16.82
C VAL A 63 0.42 15.90 15.63
N GLU A 64 -0.68 15.14 15.57
CA GLU A 64 -1.06 14.44 14.35
C GLU A 64 -1.37 15.50 13.29
N ARG A 65 -0.41 15.73 12.40
CA ARG A 65 -0.57 16.64 11.26
C ARG A 65 -1.29 15.87 10.18
N VAL A 66 -1.99 16.60 9.33
CA VAL A 66 -2.73 16.01 8.22
C VAL A 66 -2.21 16.64 6.94
N ALA A 67 -1.66 15.80 6.07
CA ALA A 67 -1.23 16.20 4.73
C ALA A 67 -2.35 15.87 3.75
N THR A 68 -2.66 16.83 2.87
CA THR A 68 -3.56 16.60 1.74
C THR A 68 -2.70 16.25 0.53
N VAL A 69 -2.78 15.00 0.11
CA VAL A 69 -2.00 14.47 -1.02
C VAL A 69 -2.92 14.23 -2.20
N THR A 70 -2.56 14.81 -3.34
CA THR A 70 -3.19 14.50 -4.61
C THR A 70 -2.46 13.33 -5.25
N LEU A 71 -3.17 12.22 -5.43
CA LEU A 71 -2.70 11.03 -6.12
C LEU A 71 -3.36 10.95 -7.49
N ARG A 72 -2.55 11.05 -8.54
CA ARG A 72 -2.94 10.68 -9.89
C ARG A 72 -2.57 9.22 -10.10
N LEU A 73 -3.55 8.39 -10.46
CA LEU A 73 -3.41 6.95 -10.62
C LEU A 73 -4.11 6.48 -11.89
N ALA A 74 -3.33 5.93 -12.82
CA ALA A 74 -3.82 5.23 -13.99
C ALA A 74 -3.50 3.73 -13.90
N VAL A 75 -4.55 2.90 -13.92
CA VAL A 75 -4.41 1.44 -13.95
C VAL A 75 -4.40 0.98 -15.40
N VAL A 76 -3.28 0.40 -15.83
CA VAL A 76 -3.06 -0.08 -17.19
C VAL A 76 -3.01 -1.60 -17.19
N ASN A 77 -3.60 -2.24 -18.19
CA ASN A 77 -3.50 -3.69 -18.32
C ASN A 77 -2.09 -4.07 -18.78
N ASN A 78 -1.54 -5.15 -18.23
CA ASN A 78 -0.29 -5.74 -18.72
C ASN A 78 -0.47 -6.39 -20.11
N SER A 79 -1.72 -6.69 -20.51
CA SER A 79 -2.03 -7.23 -21.83
C SER A 79 -3.37 -6.70 -22.37
N LYS A 80 -3.43 -6.43 -23.68
CA LYS A 80 -4.63 -5.96 -24.39
C LYS A 80 -5.82 -6.93 -24.33
N PHE A 81 -5.58 -8.20 -23.98
CA PHE A 81 -6.61 -9.23 -23.88
C PHE A 81 -7.23 -9.33 -22.47
N MET A 82 -6.69 -8.60 -21.48
CA MET A 82 -7.14 -8.69 -20.10
C MET A 82 -8.28 -7.70 -19.81
N ARG A 83 -9.30 -8.15 -19.07
CA ARG A 83 -10.42 -7.32 -18.59
C ARG A 83 -10.29 -6.91 -17.12
N GLY A 84 -9.08 -7.07 -16.55
CA GLY A 84 -8.79 -6.91 -15.12
C GLY A 84 -8.83 -5.48 -14.59
N ARG A 85 -8.60 -4.48 -15.46
CA ARG A 85 -8.49 -3.05 -15.10
C ARG A 85 -9.60 -2.55 -14.19
N LYS A 86 -10.88 -2.75 -14.54
CA LYS A 86 -12.00 -2.25 -13.73
C LYS A 86 -11.94 -2.79 -12.31
N ARG A 87 -11.72 -4.10 -12.18
CA ARG A 87 -11.67 -4.77 -10.88
C ARG A 87 -10.40 -4.45 -10.10
N ALA A 88 -9.30 -4.12 -10.78
CA ALA A 88 -8.07 -3.65 -10.16
C ALA A 88 -8.29 -2.26 -9.55
N THR A 89 -8.91 -1.33 -10.29
CA THR A 89 -9.27 -0.01 -9.78
C THR A 89 -10.20 -0.11 -8.57
N GLU A 90 -11.29 -0.88 -8.65
CA GLU A 90 -12.23 -1.09 -7.52
C GLU A 90 -11.53 -1.67 -6.29
N ASN A 91 -10.59 -2.59 -6.49
CA ASN A 91 -9.83 -3.16 -5.38
C ASN A 91 -8.88 -2.13 -4.77
N ILE A 92 -8.19 -1.33 -5.58
CA ILE A 92 -7.28 -0.28 -5.09
C ILE A 92 -8.06 0.76 -4.28
N GLU A 93 -9.19 1.24 -4.81
CA GLU A 93 -10.06 2.19 -4.12
C GLU A 93 -10.49 1.65 -2.74
N ARG A 94 -10.92 0.39 -2.68
CA ARG A 94 -11.42 -0.24 -1.46
C ARG A 94 -10.34 -0.60 -0.44
N TYR A 95 -9.21 -1.14 -0.89
CA TYR A 95 -8.22 -1.72 0.04
C TYR A 95 -7.06 -0.78 0.36
N CYS A 96 -6.71 0.13 -0.56
CA CYS A 96 -5.56 1.02 -0.40
C CYS A 96 -5.98 2.46 -0.09
N LEU A 97 -7.03 2.96 -0.74
CA LEU A 97 -7.38 4.40 -0.68
C LEU A 97 -8.45 4.72 0.38
N GLU A 98 -9.44 3.84 0.58
CA GLU A 98 -10.52 4.00 1.58
C GLU A 98 -10.02 4.37 2.99
N PRO A 99 -8.92 3.79 3.53
CA PRO A 99 -8.40 4.14 4.85
C PRO A 99 -7.97 5.61 5.00
N TYR A 100 -7.61 6.28 3.90
CA TYR A 100 -7.13 7.67 3.90
C TYR A 100 -8.23 8.68 3.53
N GLY A 101 -9.51 8.29 3.62
CA GLY A 101 -10.63 9.17 3.33
C GLY A 101 -10.64 9.66 1.88
N MET A 102 -10.28 8.76 0.95
CA MET A 102 -10.17 9.05 -0.48
C MET A 102 -11.39 9.79 -1.02
N LYS A 103 -11.16 10.97 -1.60
CA LYS A 103 -12.15 11.65 -2.44
C LYS A 103 -11.78 11.48 -3.89
N ARG A 104 -12.70 10.90 -4.66
CA ARG A 104 -12.57 10.81 -6.11
C ARG A 104 -12.99 12.14 -6.71
N SER A 105 -12.09 12.79 -7.43
CA SER A 105 -12.38 14.05 -8.13
C SER A 105 -12.67 13.76 -9.61
N GLU A 106 -11.64 13.64 -10.44
CA GLU A 106 -11.74 13.29 -11.87
C GLU A 106 -11.18 11.88 -12.16
N THR A 107 -11.33 11.40 -13.40
CA THR A 107 -10.87 10.06 -13.82
C THR A 107 -9.39 9.83 -13.49
N GLY A 108 -9.14 9.05 -12.43
CA GLY A 108 -7.79 8.72 -11.97
C GLY A 108 -7.15 9.76 -11.06
N HIS A 109 -7.90 10.74 -10.53
CA HIS A 109 -7.41 11.71 -9.56
C HIS A 109 -8.10 11.50 -8.21
N TYR A 110 -7.28 11.35 -7.16
CA TYR A 110 -7.71 11.08 -5.80
C TYR A 110 -7.09 12.08 -4.84
N GLU A 111 -7.88 12.62 -3.94
CA GLU A 111 -7.40 13.40 -2.81
C GLU A 111 -7.37 12.48 -1.58
N LEU A 112 -6.21 12.35 -0.96
CA LEU A 112 -5.97 11.52 0.22
C LEU A 112 -5.62 12.41 1.40
N THR A 113 -6.16 12.05 2.56
CA THR A 113 -5.92 12.72 3.83
C THR A 113 -5.02 11.82 4.67
N ILE A 114 -3.72 12.10 4.69
CA ILE A 114 -2.74 11.24 5.35
C ILE A 114 -2.32 11.85 6.69
N PRO A 115 -2.66 11.22 7.82
CA PRO A 115 -2.14 11.64 9.12
C PRO A 115 -0.66 11.27 9.22
N TYR A 116 0.17 12.23 9.61
CA TYR A 116 1.61 12.04 9.74
C TYR A 116 2.17 12.76 10.97
N ARG A 117 3.28 12.23 11.48
CA ARG A 117 3.96 12.75 12.68
C ARG A 117 5.31 13.40 12.37
N SER A 118 5.94 12.99 11.28
CA SER A 118 7.18 13.55 10.75
C SER A 118 7.17 13.42 9.23
N ASP A 119 7.96 14.24 8.56
CA ASP A 119 8.10 14.19 7.10
C ASP A 119 8.58 12.81 6.62
N GLU A 120 9.53 12.21 7.34
CA GLU A 120 9.99 10.83 7.08
C GLU A 120 8.88 9.79 7.22
N ALA A 121 7.94 9.99 8.15
CA ALA A 121 6.79 9.11 8.32
C ALA A 121 5.78 9.29 7.18
N LEU A 122 5.59 10.52 6.68
CA LEU A 122 4.77 10.80 5.51
C LEU A 122 5.36 10.14 4.25
N ASP A 123 6.66 10.33 4.01
CA ASP A 123 7.40 9.73 2.89
C ASP A 123 7.27 8.20 2.91
N LYS A 124 7.47 7.60 4.10
CA LYS A 124 7.32 6.17 4.28
C LYS A 124 5.89 5.70 4.02
N THR A 125 4.90 6.42 4.54
CA THR A 125 3.48 6.07 4.34
C THR A 125 3.09 6.11 2.87
N LEU A 126 3.54 7.13 2.13
CA LEU A 126 3.28 7.24 0.70
C LEU A 126 4.01 6.18 -0.11
N HIS A 127 5.27 5.89 0.20
CA HIS A 127 6.01 4.83 -0.46
C HIS A 127 5.37 3.44 -0.22
N ASP A 128 4.96 3.18 1.02
CA ASP A 128 4.25 1.95 1.39
C ASP A 128 2.91 1.87 0.63
N LEU A 129 2.14 2.97 0.55
CA LEU A 129 0.89 3.07 -0.19
C LEU A 129 1.07 2.82 -1.71
N LEU A 130 2.01 3.48 -2.37
CA LEU A 130 2.26 3.30 -3.81
C LEU A 130 2.67 1.86 -4.12
N THR A 131 3.45 1.25 -3.21
CA THR A 131 3.83 -0.17 -3.31
C THR A 131 2.60 -1.08 -3.20
N GLU A 132 1.67 -0.80 -2.28
CA GLU A 132 0.42 -1.56 -2.14
C GLU A 132 -0.47 -1.45 -3.37
N ILE A 133 -0.63 -0.23 -3.91
CA ILE A 133 -1.40 0.02 -5.14
C ILE A 133 -0.83 -0.79 -6.32
N SER A 134 0.51 -0.82 -6.44
CA SER A 134 1.20 -1.61 -7.46
C SER A 134 0.98 -3.11 -7.29
N GLN A 135 1.09 -3.61 -6.06
CA GLN A 135 0.79 -5.02 -5.76
C GLN A 135 -0.66 -5.39 -6.05
N GLU A 136 -1.60 -4.47 -5.81
CA GLU A 136 -3.02 -4.69 -6.09
C GLU A 136 -3.29 -4.81 -7.58
N ALA A 137 -2.66 -3.96 -8.39
CA ALA A 137 -2.76 -4.05 -9.83
C ALA A 137 -2.10 -5.33 -10.36
N ASP A 138 -0.91 -5.68 -9.86
CA ASP A 138 -0.17 -6.88 -10.25
C ASP A 138 -1.00 -8.16 -10.06
N MET A 139 -1.78 -8.24 -8.98
CA MET A 139 -2.69 -9.38 -8.73
C MET A 139 -3.70 -9.64 -9.85
N ARG A 140 -4.03 -8.61 -10.64
CA ARG A 140 -4.94 -8.72 -11.79
C ARG A 140 -4.23 -8.58 -13.12
N SER A 141 -2.89 -8.74 -13.11
CA SER A 141 -2.04 -8.54 -14.28
C SER A 141 -2.25 -7.15 -14.88
N CYS A 142 -2.36 -6.16 -14.01
CA CYS A 142 -2.32 -4.75 -14.33
C CYS A 142 -1.03 -4.15 -13.76
N PHE A 143 -0.62 -3.01 -14.28
CA PHE A 143 0.38 -2.14 -13.65
C PHE A 143 -0.24 -0.77 -13.42
N ILE A 144 0.44 0.06 -12.62
CA ILE A 144 -0.02 1.41 -12.31
C ILE A 144 1.01 2.43 -12.73
N GLU A 145 0.52 3.52 -13.29
CA GLU A 145 1.22 4.78 -13.40
C GLU A 145 0.65 5.69 -12.32
N ALA A 146 1.45 5.96 -11.29
CA ALA A 146 1.03 6.77 -10.16
C ALA A 146 2.00 7.94 -9.97
N GLU A 147 1.43 9.11 -9.70
CA GLU A 147 2.15 10.32 -9.31
C GLU A 147 1.43 10.87 -8.07
N ALA A 148 2.15 11.05 -6.96
CA ALA A 148 1.60 11.66 -5.76
C ALA A 148 2.33 12.96 -5.44
N TRP A 149 1.59 14.00 -5.05
CA TRP A 149 2.17 15.26 -4.60
C TRP A 149 1.30 15.89 -3.50
N GLU A 150 1.94 16.64 -2.60
CA GLU A 150 1.25 17.33 -1.52
C GLU A 150 0.86 18.76 -1.98
N GLU A 151 -0.39 19.14 -1.73
CA GLU A 151 -0.89 20.45 -2.12
C GLU A 151 -0.23 21.54 -1.25
N GLY A 152 0.54 22.43 -1.88
CA GLY A 152 1.26 23.51 -1.20
C GLY A 152 2.72 23.22 -0.86
N THR A 153 3.27 22.04 -1.23
CA THR A 153 4.71 21.77 -1.14
C THR A 153 5.27 21.28 -2.48
N GLU A 154 6.60 21.35 -2.66
CA GLU A 154 7.27 20.81 -3.85
C GLU A 154 7.51 19.29 -3.75
N ARG A 155 6.92 18.62 -2.75
CA ARG A 155 7.15 17.19 -2.49
C ARG A 155 6.36 16.33 -3.47
N ARG A 156 7.04 15.33 -4.05
CA ARG A 156 6.49 14.41 -5.03
C ARG A 156 7.03 13.00 -4.78
N TRP A 157 6.17 12.00 -5.01
CA TRP A 157 6.46 10.57 -4.83
C TRP A 157 6.02 9.77 -6.05
#